data_AF-A0A847TDA3-F1
#
_entry.id   AF-A0A847TDA3-F1
#
_cell.length_a   1.000
_cell.length_b   1.000
_cell.length_c   1.000
_cell.angle_alpha   90.00
_cell.angle_beta   90.00
_cell.angle_gamma   90.00
#
_symmetry.space_group_name_H-M   'P 1'
#
loop_
_entity.id
_entity.type
_entity.pdbx_description
1 polymer ?
#
loop_
_entity_poly.entity_id
_entity_poly.type
_entity_poly.pdbx_seq_one_letter_code
_entity_poly.pdbx_strand_id
1 'polypeptide(L)'
;MQTISAVLYFLSHHPGWSFLLLALFFGALSIVTKKWIFGILALLMPIANIFLAHMLNAWFLNAYGVKGTGIVTLISETNSTLNDNPIYDYDVLVKTPDGQDVLTGFSTMSAAIYPVRNAILLPPANESFVLKYIPGCEKNIVVLSDESAYGLARIVYENKQLVEKARIQYEASRNNGQFKEEYKQALKTFIADPDNLSDDIALRAYREVLQSLE
;
A
#
# COMPACT_ATOMS: atom_id res chain seq x y z
N MET A 1 16.12 -5.69 15.91
CA MET A 1 15.31 -5.37 14.72
C MET A 1 15.32 -6.48 13.67
N GLN A 2 16.48 -7.05 13.31
CA GLN A 2 16.57 -8.13 12.32
C GLN A 2 15.71 -9.36 12.66
N THR A 3 15.73 -9.82 13.91
CA THR A 3 14.89 -10.95 14.36
C THR A 3 13.41 -10.70 14.17
N ILE A 4 12.92 -9.50 14.54
CA ILE A 4 11.52 -9.09 14.34
C ILE A 4 11.20 -9.04 12.85
N SER A 5 12.09 -8.45 12.04
CA SER A 5 11.93 -8.40 10.58
C SER A 5 11.83 -9.80 9.97
N ALA A 6 12.70 -10.74 10.38
CA ALA A 6 12.67 -12.12 9.90
C ALA A 6 11.37 -12.85 10.27
N VAL A 7 10.88 -12.64 11.50
CA VAL A 7 9.59 -13.22 11.94
C VAL A 7 8.44 -12.63 11.12
N LEU A 8 8.37 -11.31 10.96
CA LEU A 8 7.30 -10.66 10.19
C LEU A 8 7.36 -11.01 8.70
N TYR A 9 8.56 -11.10 8.14
CA TYR A 9 8.78 -11.60 6.78
C TYR A 9 8.20 -12.99 6.62
N PHE A 10 8.53 -13.92 7.53
CA PHE A 10 8.02 -15.29 7.51
C PHE A 10 6.48 -15.33 7.63
N LEU A 11 5.92 -14.58 8.59
CA LEU A 11 4.48 -14.50 8.81
C LEU A 11 3.71 -13.99 7.58
N SER A 12 4.32 -13.07 6.82
CA SER A 12 3.73 -12.47 5.61
C SER A 12 3.93 -13.32 4.36
N HIS A 13 5.12 -13.90 4.15
CA HIS A 13 5.47 -14.61 2.91
C HIS A 13 5.11 -16.10 2.92
N HIS A 14 4.88 -16.66 4.10
CA HIS A 14 4.54 -18.08 4.25
C HIS A 14 3.25 -18.25 5.06
N PRO A 15 2.10 -17.77 4.56
CA PRO A 15 0.84 -17.77 5.31
C PRO A 15 0.39 -19.19 5.69
N GLY A 16 0.60 -20.19 4.81
CA GLY A 16 0.26 -21.59 5.10
C GLY A 16 1.07 -22.20 6.25
N TRP A 17 2.40 -22.01 6.24
CA TRP A 17 3.26 -22.49 7.33
C TRP A 17 3.03 -21.71 8.62
N SER A 18 2.84 -20.40 8.51
CA SER A 18 2.52 -19.53 9.65
C SER A 18 1.21 -19.91 10.30
N PHE A 19 0.20 -20.28 9.50
CA PHE A 19 -1.08 -20.78 10.01
C PHE A 19 -0.88 -22.00 10.91
N LEU A 20 -0.17 -23.02 10.40
CA LEU A 20 0.08 -24.26 11.15
C LEU A 20 0.88 -23.99 12.43
N LEU A 21 1.94 -23.18 12.34
CA LEU A 21 2.79 -22.88 13.49
C LEU A 21 2.04 -22.10 14.59
N LEU A 22 1.23 -21.11 14.21
CA LEU A 22 0.42 -20.35 15.17
C LEU A 22 -0.66 -21.24 15.81
N ALA A 23 -1.33 -22.09 15.03
CA ALA A 23 -2.34 -23.02 15.54
C ALA A 23 -1.73 -24.00 16.55
N LEU A 24 -0.57 -24.60 16.21
CA LEU A 24 0.15 -25.51 17.09
C LEU A 24 0.67 -24.81 18.35
N PHE A 25 1.22 -23.61 18.22
CA PHE A 25 1.77 -22.84 19.34
C PHE A 25 0.68 -22.52 20.38
N PHE A 26 -0.43 -21.92 19.95
CA PHE A 26 -1.53 -21.58 20.86
C PHE A 26 -2.29 -22.83 21.34
N GLY A 27 -2.40 -23.87 20.51
CA GLY A 27 -2.99 -25.15 20.90
C GLY A 27 -2.19 -25.84 22.01
N ALA A 28 -0.86 -25.92 21.85
CA ALA A 28 0.04 -26.42 22.88
C ALA A 28 -0.05 -25.59 24.17
N LEU A 29 -0.11 -24.26 24.05
CA LEU A 29 -0.25 -23.36 25.19
C LEU A 29 -1.57 -23.57 25.93
N SER A 30 -2.66 -23.82 25.20
CA SER A 30 -3.97 -24.20 25.78
C SER A 30 -3.88 -25.49 26.60
N ILE A 31 -3.21 -26.52 26.07
CA ILE A 31 -3.02 -27.81 26.75
C ILE A 31 -2.15 -27.65 28.00
N VAL A 32 -1.00 -26.99 27.88
CA VAL A 32 -0.01 -26.84 28.97
C VAL A 32 -0.57 -26.00 30.11
N THR A 33 -1.23 -24.88 29.79
CA THR A 33 -1.78 -23.98 30.81
C THR A 33 -3.18 -24.35 31.27
N LYS A 34 -3.86 -25.29 30.58
CA LYS A 34 -5.26 -25.67 30.76
C LYS A 34 -6.23 -24.47 30.67
N LYS A 35 -5.87 -23.43 29.90
CA LYS A 35 -6.70 -22.23 29.70
C LYS A 35 -7.35 -22.23 28.33
N TRP A 36 -8.68 -22.31 28.30
CA TRP A 36 -9.49 -22.33 27.08
C TRP A 36 -9.28 -21.11 26.17
N ILE A 37 -8.88 -19.95 26.72
CA ILE A 37 -8.60 -18.73 25.94
C ILE A 37 -7.53 -18.97 24.86
N PHE A 38 -6.51 -19.79 25.14
CA PHE A 38 -5.50 -20.12 24.15
C PHE A 38 -6.03 -21.08 23.08
N GLY A 39 -7.04 -21.89 23.41
CA GLY A 39 -7.78 -22.67 22.41
C GLY A 39 -8.52 -21.77 21.41
N ILE A 40 -9.10 -20.67 21.89
CA ILE A 40 -9.71 -19.66 21.01
C ILE A 40 -8.64 -18.98 20.16
N LEU A 41 -7.52 -18.57 20.76
CA LEU A 41 -6.42 -17.96 20.01
C LEU A 41 -5.81 -18.91 18.98
N ALA A 42 -5.78 -20.21 19.24
CA ALA A 42 -5.33 -21.22 18.28
C ALA A 42 -6.20 -21.28 17.02
N LEU A 43 -7.47 -20.87 17.11
CA LEU A 43 -8.35 -20.74 15.96
C LEU A 43 -8.24 -19.36 15.30
N LEU A 44 -8.27 -18.29 16.09
CA LEU A 44 -8.39 -16.93 15.58
C LEU A 44 -7.06 -16.35 15.06
N MET A 45 -5.95 -16.60 15.74
CA MET A 45 -4.66 -15.99 15.38
C MET A 45 -4.12 -16.44 14.02
N PRO A 46 -4.20 -17.72 13.64
CA PRO A 46 -3.80 -18.17 12.29
C PRO A 46 -4.62 -17.50 11.18
N ILE A 47 -5.94 -17.36 11.37
CA ILE A 47 -6.83 -16.70 10.41
C ILE A 47 -6.49 -15.21 10.32
N ALA A 48 -6.34 -14.55 11.47
CA ALA A 48 -5.94 -13.14 11.52
C ALA A 48 -4.60 -12.90 10.82
N ASN A 49 -3.63 -13.83 10.94
CA ASN A 49 -2.33 -13.71 10.28
C ASN A 49 -2.45 -13.61 8.75
N ILE A 50 -3.33 -14.40 8.13
CA ILE A 50 -3.53 -14.39 6.67
C ILE A 50 -3.88 -12.98 6.17
N PHE A 51 -4.69 -12.25 6.93
CA PHE A 51 -5.16 -10.92 6.53
C PHE A 51 -4.32 -9.76 7.07
N LEU A 52 -3.64 -9.93 8.22
CA LEU A 52 -3.03 -8.80 8.94
C LEU A 52 -1.50 -8.83 8.96
N ALA A 53 -0.86 -9.96 8.62
CA ALA A 53 0.60 -10.07 8.70
C ALA A 53 1.33 -9.07 7.81
N HIS A 54 0.87 -8.91 6.55
CA HIS A 54 1.46 -7.97 5.61
C HIS A 54 1.25 -6.50 6.05
N MET A 55 0.11 -6.18 6.66
CA MET A 55 -0.18 -4.85 7.22
C MET A 55 0.73 -4.53 8.41
N LEU A 56 0.89 -5.48 9.33
CA LEU A 56 1.78 -5.36 10.49
C LEU A 56 3.25 -5.22 10.04
N ASN A 57 3.66 -6.00 9.05
CA ASN A 57 4.98 -5.92 8.45
C ASN A 57 5.21 -4.55 7.78
N ALA A 58 4.23 -4.05 7.01
CA ALA A 58 4.29 -2.72 6.40
C ALA A 58 4.45 -1.61 7.43
N TRP A 59 3.66 -1.66 8.51
CA TRP A 59 3.78 -0.69 9.60
C TRP A 59 5.16 -0.74 10.26
N PHE A 60 5.66 -1.93 10.60
CA PHE A 60 6.96 -2.11 11.23
C PHE A 60 8.11 -1.60 10.34
N LEU A 61 8.14 -2.02 9.08
CA LEU A 61 9.18 -1.62 8.14
C LEU A 61 9.13 -0.12 7.82
N ASN A 62 7.94 0.47 7.76
CA ASN A 62 7.84 1.92 7.57
C ASN A 62 8.37 2.69 8.79
N ALA A 63 8.06 2.21 10.00
CA ALA A 63 8.47 2.87 11.23
C ALA A 63 9.98 2.77 11.52
N TYR A 64 10.60 1.61 11.24
CA TYR A 64 11.97 1.32 11.66
C TYR A 64 12.96 1.08 10.52
N GLY A 65 12.47 0.98 9.28
CA GLY A 65 13.31 0.71 8.11
C GLY A 65 14.05 1.93 7.59
N VAL A 66 15.19 1.67 6.94
CA VAL A 66 15.95 2.67 6.18
C VAL A 66 15.37 2.77 4.77
N LYS A 67 15.35 3.99 4.20
CA LYS A 67 14.87 4.20 2.83
C LYS A 67 15.86 3.62 1.82
N GLY A 68 15.31 3.03 0.76
CA GLY A 68 16.03 2.55 -0.42
C GLY A 68 15.17 2.70 -1.66
N THR A 69 15.68 2.19 -2.78
CA THR A 69 14.92 2.17 -4.05
C THR A 69 14.83 0.74 -4.56
N GLY A 70 13.71 0.42 -5.18
CA GLY A 70 13.49 -0.86 -5.84
C GLY A 70 13.06 -0.66 -7.28
N ILE A 71 13.24 -1.69 -8.09
CA ILE A 71 12.66 -1.78 -9.43
C ILE A 71 12.02 -3.15 -9.61
N VAL A 72 10.81 -3.18 -10.17
CA VAL A 72 10.14 -4.44 -10.52
C VAL A 72 10.78 -4.99 -11.78
N THR A 73 11.38 -6.17 -11.68
CA THR A 73 12.09 -6.82 -12.79
C THR A 73 11.21 -7.81 -13.55
N LEU A 74 10.25 -8.44 -12.88
CA LEU A 74 9.30 -9.36 -13.48
C LEU A 74 7.95 -9.29 -12.76
N ILE A 75 6.87 -9.44 -13.53
CA ILE A 75 5.52 -9.69 -13.03
C ILE A 75 5.03 -10.96 -13.71
N SER A 76 4.68 -11.97 -12.94
CA SER A 76 4.15 -13.23 -13.45
C SER A 76 2.79 -13.54 -12.84
N GLU A 77 1.83 -13.87 -13.69
CA GLU A 77 0.50 -14.29 -13.25
C GLU A 77 0.57 -15.69 -12.60
N THR A 78 -0.13 -15.85 -11.48
CA THR A 78 -0.29 -17.14 -10.81
C THR A 78 -1.59 -17.82 -11.25
N ASN A 79 -1.75 -19.11 -10.97
CA ASN A 79 -3.00 -19.84 -11.27
C ASN A 79 -4.14 -19.52 -10.29
N SER A 80 -4.05 -18.45 -9.50
CA SER A 80 -5.00 -18.12 -8.43
C SER A 80 -5.58 -16.73 -8.62
N THR A 81 -6.81 -16.54 -8.14
CA THR A 81 -7.53 -15.26 -8.19
C THR A 81 -7.89 -14.79 -6.78
N LEU A 82 -7.98 -13.47 -6.62
CA LEU A 82 -8.49 -12.78 -5.44
C LEU A 82 -9.59 -11.81 -5.91
N ASN A 83 -10.82 -12.01 -5.47
CA ASN A 83 -11.99 -11.22 -5.90
C ASN A 83 -12.08 -11.10 -7.43
N ASP A 84 -12.05 -12.24 -8.12
CA ASP A 84 -12.09 -12.35 -9.60
C ASP A 84 -10.94 -11.66 -10.35
N ASN A 85 -9.91 -11.18 -9.63
CA ASN A 85 -8.70 -10.62 -10.23
C ASN A 85 -7.53 -11.59 -10.07
N PRO A 86 -6.64 -11.73 -11.07
CA PRO A 86 -5.47 -12.60 -10.95
C PRO A 86 -4.54 -12.15 -9.81
N ILE A 87 -3.95 -13.13 -9.13
CA ILE A 87 -2.84 -12.92 -8.20
C ILE A 87 -1.55 -12.95 -9.01
N TYR A 88 -0.66 -12.02 -8.76
CA TYR A 88 0.63 -11.91 -9.43
C TYR A 88 1.77 -12.10 -8.44
N ASP A 89 2.86 -12.68 -8.92
CA ASP A 89 4.16 -12.68 -8.27
C ASP A 89 5.05 -11.59 -8.90
N TYR A 90 5.82 -10.92 -8.05
CA TYR A 90 6.68 -9.80 -8.40
C TYR A 90 8.11 -10.15 -8.01
N ASP A 91 9.02 -10.08 -8.99
CA ASP A 91 10.45 -10.05 -8.70
C ASP A 91 10.91 -8.60 -8.64
N VAL A 92 11.70 -8.30 -7.62
CA VAL A 92 12.15 -6.95 -7.32
C VAL A 92 13.66 -6.96 -7.07
N LEU A 93 14.34 -6.02 -7.73
CA LEU A 93 15.71 -5.67 -7.42
C LEU A 93 15.72 -4.50 -6.44
N VAL A 94 16.23 -4.73 -5.22
CA VAL A 94 16.42 -3.72 -4.18
C VAL A 94 17.83 -3.15 -4.28
N LYS A 95 17.92 -1.83 -4.37
CA LYS A 95 19.17 -1.08 -4.33
C LYS A 95 19.34 -0.45 -2.95
N THR A 96 20.30 -0.98 -2.20
CA THR A 96 20.66 -0.45 -0.89
C THR A 96 21.47 0.85 -1.03
N PRO A 97 21.44 1.77 -0.04
CA PRO A 97 22.29 2.97 -0.06
C PRO A 97 23.79 2.66 -0.15
N ASP A 98 24.20 1.48 0.33
CA ASP A 98 25.60 1.01 0.33
C ASP A 98 26.03 0.41 -1.03
N GLY A 99 25.16 0.47 -2.05
CA GLY A 99 25.45 0.02 -3.41
C GLY A 99 25.31 -1.49 -3.64
N GLN A 100 24.75 -2.23 -2.69
CA GLN A 100 24.41 -3.65 -2.88
C GLN A 100 23.06 -3.80 -3.58
N ASP A 101 23.03 -4.73 -4.53
CA ASP A 101 21.88 -5.15 -5.30
C ASP A 101 21.34 -6.47 -4.75
N VAL A 102 20.12 -6.47 -4.21
CA VAL A 102 19.49 -7.65 -3.60
C VAL A 102 18.22 -8.01 -4.35
N LEU A 103 18.17 -9.24 -4.86
CA LEU A 103 16.96 -9.82 -5.43
C LEU A 103 16.03 -10.34 -4.33
N THR A 104 14.77 -9.93 -4.42
CA THR A 104 13.68 -10.38 -3.57
C THR A 104 12.39 -10.48 -4.39
N GLY A 105 11.33 -11.01 -3.79
CA GLY A 105 10.03 -11.06 -4.43
C GLY A 105 8.89 -11.20 -3.43
N PHE A 106 7.70 -10.86 -3.87
CA PHE A 106 6.46 -10.97 -3.11
C PHE A 106 5.29 -11.19 -4.08
N SER A 107 4.15 -11.61 -3.55
CA SER A 107 2.92 -11.71 -4.33
C SER A 107 1.96 -10.59 -3.99
N THR A 108 0.90 -10.45 -4.80
CA THR A 108 -0.28 -9.60 -4.50
C THR A 108 -0.78 -9.80 -3.06
N MET A 109 -0.62 -11.00 -2.49
CA MET A 109 -1.11 -11.36 -1.17
C MET A 109 -0.11 -11.15 -0.03
N SER A 110 1.20 -11.14 -0.31
CA SER A 110 2.25 -10.97 0.70
C SER A 110 2.91 -9.59 0.69
N ALA A 111 2.58 -8.76 -0.30
CA ALA A 111 3.11 -7.41 -0.46
C ALA A 111 2.85 -6.54 0.79
N ALA A 112 3.91 -6.06 1.41
CA ALA A 112 3.80 -5.02 2.44
C ALA A 112 3.78 -3.65 1.75
N ILE A 113 2.63 -2.96 1.84
CA ILE A 113 2.41 -1.66 1.19
C ILE A 113 2.07 -0.62 2.25
N TYR A 114 2.70 0.55 2.17
CA TYR A 114 2.42 1.69 3.03
C TYR A 114 2.08 2.94 2.19
N PRO A 115 1.11 3.78 2.59
CA PRO A 115 0.21 3.59 3.73
C PRO A 115 -0.72 2.40 3.56
N VAL A 116 -1.18 1.84 4.69
CA VAL A 116 -2.04 0.66 4.70
C VAL A 116 -3.46 1.06 4.28
N ARG A 117 -3.96 0.46 3.21
CA ARG A 117 -5.27 0.75 2.61
C ARG A 117 -5.85 -0.47 1.90
N ASN A 118 -7.15 -0.45 1.65
CA ASN A 118 -7.84 -1.51 0.91
C ASN A 118 -7.66 -1.36 -0.61
N ALA A 119 -6.42 -1.20 -1.05
CA ALA A 119 -6.04 -1.09 -2.45
C ALA A 119 -4.61 -1.63 -2.62
N ILE A 120 -4.41 -2.48 -3.63
CA ILE A 120 -3.10 -3.06 -3.93
C ILE A 120 -2.47 -2.20 -5.01
N LEU A 121 -1.46 -1.43 -4.59
CA LEU A 121 -0.87 -0.37 -5.41
C LEU A 121 0.60 -0.67 -5.56
N LEU A 122 0.88 -1.44 -6.61
CA LEU A 122 2.21 -1.89 -6.94
C LEU A 122 2.64 -1.26 -8.27
N PRO A 123 3.90 -0.82 -8.37
CA PRO A 123 4.42 -0.26 -9.61
C PRO A 123 4.49 -1.34 -10.70
N PRO A 124 4.30 -0.98 -11.97
CA PRO A 124 4.48 -1.88 -13.10
C PRO A 124 5.96 -2.29 -13.28
N ALA A 125 6.19 -3.27 -14.14
CA ALA A 125 7.54 -3.70 -14.51
C ALA A 125 8.34 -2.53 -15.07
N ASN A 126 9.65 -2.50 -14.75
CA ASN A 126 10.59 -1.46 -15.14
C ASN A 126 10.32 -0.07 -14.51
N GLU A 127 9.43 0.03 -13.52
CA GLU A 127 9.23 1.27 -12.77
C GLU A 127 9.93 1.23 -11.42
N SER A 128 10.68 2.30 -11.11
CA SER A 128 11.35 2.44 -9.83
C SER A 128 10.39 2.91 -8.75
N PHE A 129 10.54 2.40 -7.54
CA PHE A 129 9.72 2.80 -6.40
C PHE A 129 10.56 2.98 -5.14
N VAL A 130 10.02 3.79 -4.22
CA VAL A 130 10.61 4.01 -2.91
C VAL A 130 10.19 2.89 -1.99
N LEU A 131 11.15 2.36 -1.23
CA LEU A 131 10.90 1.30 -0.26
C LEU A 131 11.62 1.57 1.05
N LYS A 132 11.25 0.81 2.08
CA LYS A 132 12.02 0.69 3.31
C LYS A 132 12.30 -0.77 3.67
N TYR A 133 13.42 -1.01 4.32
CA TYR A 133 13.84 -2.33 4.80
C TYR A 133 14.67 -2.21 6.07
N ILE A 134 14.90 -3.32 6.78
CA ILE A 134 15.82 -3.37 7.93
C ILE A 134 17.20 -3.83 7.43
N PRO A 135 18.30 -3.11 7.72
CA PRO A 135 19.64 -3.55 7.34
C PRO A 135 19.98 -4.97 7.83
N GLY A 136 20.52 -5.80 6.94
CA GLY A 136 20.71 -7.24 7.10
C GLY A 136 19.46 -8.09 6.84
N CYS A 137 18.35 -7.48 6.43
CA CYS A 137 17.09 -8.12 6.05
C CYS A 137 16.51 -7.46 4.78
N GLU A 138 17.35 -7.22 3.78
CA GLU A 138 17.06 -6.49 2.54
C GLU A 138 15.93 -7.14 1.72
N LYS A 139 15.68 -8.43 1.92
CA LYS A 139 14.57 -9.14 1.26
C LYS A 139 13.19 -8.75 1.80
N ASN A 140 13.13 -8.30 3.06
CA ASN A 140 11.87 -7.89 3.68
C ASN A 140 11.68 -6.38 3.50
N ILE A 141 10.86 -6.02 2.51
CA ILE A 141 10.65 -4.62 2.10
C ILE A 141 9.20 -4.19 2.30
N VAL A 142 9.01 -2.90 2.51
CA VAL A 142 7.71 -2.23 2.37
C VAL A 142 7.77 -1.26 1.20
N VAL A 143 6.76 -1.32 0.34
CA VAL A 143 6.58 -0.38 -0.78
C VAL A 143 5.94 0.90 -0.25
N LEU A 144 6.61 2.04 -0.42
CA LEU A 144 6.06 3.35 -0.10
C LEU A 144 5.26 3.87 -1.29
N SER A 145 4.04 3.37 -1.39
CA SER A 145 3.16 3.53 -2.55
C SER A 145 2.71 4.95 -2.87
N ASP A 146 2.87 5.91 -1.94
CA ASP A 146 2.60 7.34 -2.17
C ASP A 146 3.87 8.17 -2.38
N GLU A 147 5.07 7.58 -2.24
CA GLU A 147 6.33 8.29 -2.45
C GLU A 147 6.97 8.01 -3.82
N SER A 148 6.46 7.03 -4.58
CA SER A 148 6.92 6.74 -5.92
C SER A 148 6.27 7.66 -6.96
N ALA A 149 6.95 7.84 -8.12
CA ALA A 149 6.40 8.61 -9.24
C ALA A 149 5.03 8.05 -9.68
N TYR A 150 4.92 6.72 -9.82
CA TYR A 150 3.66 6.00 -10.01
C TYR A 150 2.57 6.42 -9.01
N GLY A 151 2.92 6.39 -7.72
CA GLY A 151 2.03 6.70 -6.61
C GLY A 151 1.50 8.12 -6.64
N LEU A 152 2.41 9.08 -6.79
CA LEU A 152 2.11 10.50 -6.88
C LEU A 152 1.24 10.81 -8.10
N ALA A 153 1.59 10.29 -9.27
CA ALA A 153 0.79 10.48 -10.49
C ALA A 153 -0.64 9.99 -10.32
N ARG A 154 -0.83 8.86 -9.63
CA ARG A 154 -2.14 8.32 -9.29
C ARG A 154 -2.90 9.20 -8.29
N ILE A 155 -2.27 9.67 -7.21
CA ILE A 155 -2.89 10.59 -6.25
C ILE A 155 -3.42 11.83 -6.97
N VAL A 156 -2.59 12.44 -7.82
CA VAL A 156 -2.99 13.61 -8.62
C VAL A 156 -4.16 13.27 -9.54
N TYR A 157 -4.13 12.10 -10.19
CA TYR A 157 -5.23 11.65 -11.04
C TYR A 157 -6.54 11.46 -10.25
N GLU A 158 -6.51 10.79 -9.09
CA GLU A 158 -7.66 10.58 -8.21
C GLU A 158 -8.24 11.93 -7.73
N ASN A 159 -7.38 12.86 -7.33
CA ASN A 159 -7.77 14.21 -6.93
C ASN A 159 -8.45 14.98 -8.08
N LYS A 160 -7.95 14.85 -9.32
CA LYS A 160 -8.61 15.45 -10.50
C LYS A 160 -10.00 14.87 -10.75
N GLN A 161 -10.21 13.58 -10.53
CA GLN A 161 -11.53 12.96 -10.72
C GLN A 161 -12.58 13.57 -9.77
N LEU A 162 -12.19 13.96 -8.55
CA LEU A 162 -13.09 14.63 -7.62
C LEU A 162 -13.50 16.02 -8.11
N VAL A 163 -12.55 16.79 -8.66
CA VAL A 163 -12.83 18.09 -9.30
C VAL A 163 -13.75 17.91 -10.50
N GLU A 164 -13.46 16.93 -11.34
CA GLU A 164 -14.22 16.63 -12.55
C GLU A 164 -15.65 16.20 -12.25
N LYS A 165 -15.85 15.36 -11.23
CA LYS A 165 -17.18 15.00 -10.74
C LYS A 165 -17.99 16.24 -10.35
N ALA A 166 -17.40 17.13 -9.55
CA ALA A 166 -18.08 18.34 -9.10
C ALA A 166 -18.37 19.31 -10.27
N ARG A 167 -17.44 19.40 -11.25
CA ARG A 167 -17.64 20.15 -12.49
C ARG A 167 -18.85 19.63 -13.26
N ILE A 168 -18.93 18.32 -13.50
CA ILE A 168 -20.04 17.68 -14.23
C ILE A 168 -21.37 17.94 -13.52
N GLN A 169 -21.41 17.83 -12.19
CA GLN A 169 -22.63 18.10 -11.40
C GLN A 169 -23.07 19.56 -11.50
N TYR A 170 -22.13 20.51 -11.41
CA TYR A 170 -22.42 21.93 -11.58
C TYR A 170 -22.90 22.25 -13.00
N GLU A 171 -22.26 21.68 -14.03
CA GLU A 171 -22.67 21.91 -15.42
C GLU A 171 -24.04 21.33 -15.74
N ALA A 172 -24.38 20.18 -15.18
CA ALA A 172 -25.71 19.57 -15.32
C ALA A 172 -26.81 20.41 -14.66
N SER A 173 -26.49 21.20 -13.62
CA SER A 173 -27.46 22.06 -12.94
C SER A 173 -26.84 23.36 -12.44
N ARG A 174 -26.61 24.30 -13.37
CA ARG A 174 -25.95 25.59 -13.08
C ARG A 174 -26.70 26.50 -12.10
N ASN A 175 -28.02 26.27 -11.95
CA ASN A 175 -28.86 27.05 -11.04
C ASN A 175 -28.84 26.50 -9.60
N ASN A 176 -28.22 25.33 -9.38
CA ASN A 176 -28.08 24.76 -8.05
C ASN A 176 -26.87 25.38 -7.33
N GLY A 177 -27.13 26.27 -6.37
CA GLY A 177 -26.09 26.91 -5.56
C GLY A 177 -25.21 25.91 -4.80
N GLN A 178 -25.75 24.75 -4.40
CA GLN A 178 -24.98 23.72 -3.70
C GLN A 178 -23.88 23.15 -4.60
N PHE A 179 -24.20 22.81 -5.86
CA PHE A 179 -23.19 22.25 -6.79
C PHE A 179 -22.13 23.28 -7.17
N LYS A 180 -22.48 24.57 -7.22
CA LYS A 180 -21.48 25.64 -7.40
C LYS A 180 -20.49 25.67 -6.24
N GLU A 181 -20.97 25.60 -5.00
CA GLU A 181 -20.11 25.61 -3.82
C GLU A 181 -19.30 24.31 -3.66
N GLU A 182 -19.88 23.15 -3.97
CA GLU A 182 -19.16 21.86 -4.03
C GLU A 182 -18.03 21.91 -5.07
N TYR A 183 -18.27 22.50 -6.24
CA TYR A 183 -17.24 22.65 -7.27
C TYR A 183 -16.13 23.61 -6.84
N LYS A 184 -16.47 24.78 -6.26
CA LYS A 184 -15.49 25.69 -5.68
C LYS A 184 -14.64 25.01 -4.60
N GLN A 185 -15.28 24.24 -3.73
CA GLN A 185 -14.60 23.54 -2.64
C GLN A 185 -13.65 22.47 -3.17
N ALA A 186 -14.06 21.71 -4.20
CA ALA A 186 -13.21 20.73 -4.85
C ALA A 186 -11.97 21.40 -5.49
N LEU A 187 -12.14 22.51 -6.19
CA LEU A 187 -11.04 23.30 -6.76
C LEU A 187 -10.09 23.81 -5.68
N LYS A 188 -10.63 24.41 -4.60
CA LYS A 188 -9.82 24.90 -3.46
C LYS A 188 -9.02 23.78 -2.81
N THR A 189 -9.63 22.61 -2.63
CA THR A 189 -8.99 21.44 -2.03
C THR A 189 -7.86 20.94 -2.92
N PHE A 190 -8.08 20.81 -4.23
CA PHE A 190 -7.04 20.41 -5.17
C PHE A 190 -5.85 21.38 -5.18
N ILE A 191 -6.12 22.69 -5.19
CA ILE A 191 -5.08 23.73 -5.24
C ILE A 191 -4.26 23.81 -3.95
N ALA A 192 -4.88 23.52 -2.80
CA ALA A 192 -4.24 23.59 -1.48
C ALA A 192 -3.41 22.35 -1.14
N ASP A 193 -3.63 21.23 -1.84
CA ASP A 193 -2.98 19.95 -1.57
C ASP A 193 -1.53 19.93 -2.14
N PRO A 194 -0.51 19.74 -1.28
CA PRO A 194 0.90 19.68 -1.70
C PRO A 194 1.21 18.57 -2.71
N ASP A 195 0.48 17.44 -2.69
CA ASP A 195 0.76 16.31 -3.57
C ASP A 195 0.45 16.64 -5.04
N ASN A 196 -0.44 17.63 -5.27
CA ASN A 196 -0.80 18.13 -6.60
C ASN A 196 0.20 19.14 -7.17
N LEU A 197 1.23 19.54 -6.42
CA LEU A 197 2.26 20.48 -6.88
C LEU A 197 3.07 19.98 -8.07
N SER A 198 3.05 18.67 -8.34
CA SER A 198 3.68 18.09 -9.52
C SER A 198 2.97 18.44 -10.84
N ASP A 199 1.73 18.96 -10.80
CA ASP A 199 0.94 19.31 -11.99
C ASP A 199 0.66 20.82 -12.11
N ASP A 200 1.70 21.56 -12.50
CA ASP A 200 1.65 23.01 -12.69
C ASP A 200 0.61 23.49 -13.73
N ILE A 201 0.25 22.62 -14.68
CA ILE A 201 -0.72 22.97 -15.73
C ILE A 201 -2.13 22.93 -15.15
N ALA A 202 -2.49 21.84 -14.47
CA ALA A 202 -3.79 21.71 -13.82
C ALA A 202 -3.99 22.78 -12.74
N LEU A 203 -2.96 23.06 -11.93
CA LEU A 203 -3.04 24.08 -10.88
C LEU A 203 -3.34 25.48 -11.43
N ARG A 204 -2.71 25.87 -12.55
CA ARG A 204 -2.99 27.16 -13.20
C ARG A 204 -4.41 27.21 -13.73
N ALA A 205 -4.82 26.20 -14.48
CA ALA A 205 -6.17 26.13 -15.04
C ALA A 205 -7.25 26.18 -13.94
N TYR A 206 -7.08 25.42 -12.85
CA TYR A 206 -8.05 25.40 -11.76
C TYR A 206 -8.09 26.70 -10.95
N ARG A 207 -6.97 27.42 -10.81
CA ARG A 207 -6.97 28.76 -10.20
C ARG A 207 -7.76 29.77 -11.03
N GLU A 208 -7.58 29.76 -12.35
CA GLU A 208 -8.34 30.63 -13.26
C GLU A 208 -9.84 30.33 -13.22
N VAL A 209 -10.21 29.05 -13.23
CA VAL A 209 -11.61 28.63 -13.13
C VAL A 209 -12.19 29.05 -11.78
N LEU A 210 -11.47 28.87 -10.68
CA LEU A 210 -11.94 29.27 -9.35
C LEU A 210 -12.23 30.78 -9.28
N GLN A 211 -11.33 31.62 -9.83
CA GLN A 211 -11.54 33.06 -9.91
C GLN A 211 -12.78 33.44 -10.74
N SER A 212 -13.10 32.68 -11.79
CA SER A 212 -14.29 32.94 -12.61
C SER A 212 -15.61 32.58 -11.91
N LEU A 213 -15.56 31.76 -10.86
CA LEU A 213 -16.73 31.29 -10.11
C LEU A 213 -17.04 32.13 -8.87
N GLU A 214 -16.05 32.89 -8.36
CA GLU A 214 -16.17 33.86 -7.27
C GLU A 214 -17.03 35.06 -7.69
#